data_AF-A0A1F4LE61-F1
#
_entry.id   AF-A0A1F4LE61-F1
#
_cell.length_a   1.000
_cell.length_b   1.000
_cell.length_c   1.000
_cell.angle_alpha   90.00
_cell.angle_beta   90.00
_cell.angle_gamma   90.00
#
_symmetry.space_group_name_H-M   'P 1'
#
loop_
_entity.id
_entity.type
_entity.pdbx_description
1 polymer ?
#
loop_
_entity_poly.entity_id
_entity_poly.type
_entity_poly.pdbx_seq_one_letter_code
_entity_poly.pdbx_strand_id
1 'polypeptide(L)'
;MLDLDHKQASLSAIRVGYIRRLREQAAGRVGSEDGGLDLVQERAALAREQREGQAIKNAVARKEFAPVGLLADVLGMAASAVVDRFDQLEGALRKACPDLPDDAKTTVQSVIAAARNEWIRSTERLVTDGLDAMLAAQDEDDTPELFDEDATA
;
A
#
# COMPACT_ATOMS: atom_id res chain seq x y z
N MET A 1 19.30 41.23 -2.06
CA MET A 1 20.01 42.36 -2.76
C MET A 1 21.50 42.18 -2.51
N LEU A 2 22.44 42.48 -3.44
CA LEU A 2 23.87 42.38 -3.07
C LEU A 2 24.10 43.33 -1.90
N ASP A 3 24.61 42.84 -0.77
CA ASP A 3 24.79 43.59 0.49
C ASP A 3 25.98 44.58 0.39
N LEU A 4 25.99 45.35 -0.70
CA LEU A 4 27.01 46.28 -1.13
C LEU A 4 26.31 47.57 -1.53
N ASP A 5 26.75 48.70 -0.96
CA ASP A 5 26.30 50.01 -1.41
C ASP A 5 26.87 50.28 -2.82
N HIS A 6 26.01 50.12 -3.84
CA HIS A 6 26.34 50.34 -5.25
C HIS A 6 26.86 51.75 -5.58
N LYS A 7 26.66 52.74 -4.69
CA LYS A 7 27.19 54.11 -4.87
C LYS A 7 28.61 54.28 -4.33
N GLN A 8 29.06 53.38 -3.46
CA GLN A 8 30.37 53.45 -2.80
C GLN A 8 31.29 52.28 -3.19
N ALA A 9 30.72 51.15 -3.61
CA ALA A 9 31.47 49.96 -3.98
C ALA A 9 32.15 50.11 -5.35
N SER A 10 33.41 49.64 -5.43
CA SER A 10 34.11 49.56 -6.72
C SER A 10 33.43 48.57 -7.67
N LEU A 11 33.53 48.81 -8.98
CA LEU A 11 33.03 47.89 -10.02
C LEU A 11 33.58 46.46 -9.84
N SER A 12 34.83 46.33 -9.39
CA SER A 12 35.44 45.03 -9.07
C SER A 12 34.73 44.31 -7.92
N ALA A 13 34.37 45.02 -6.86
CA ALA A 13 33.64 44.44 -5.72
C ALA A 13 32.23 43.99 -6.14
N ILE A 14 31.53 44.81 -6.93
CA ILE A 14 30.20 44.48 -7.48
C ILE A 14 30.29 43.24 -8.37
N ARG A 15 31.29 43.18 -9.27
CA ARG A 15 31.51 42.02 -10.16
C ARG A 15 31.74 40.73 -9.36
N VAL A 16 32.61 40.77 -8.34
CA VAL A 16 32.90 39.60 -7.50
C VAL A 16 31.66 39.15 -6.73
N GLY A 17 30.92 40.08 -6.13
CA GLY A 17 29.66 39.78 -5.43
C GLY A 17 28.62 39.14 -6.37
N TYR A 18 28.47 39.69 -7.58
CA TYR A 18 27.54 39.17 -8.58
C TYR A 18 27.93 37.77 -9.06
N ILE A 19 29.21 37.51 -9.35
CA ILE A 19 29.69 36.18 -9.74
C ILE A 19 29.47 35.17 -8.61
N ARG A 20 29.73 35.55 -7.35
CA ARG A 20 29.45 34.70 -6.19
C ARG A 20 27.96 34.35 -6.12
N ARG A 21 27.07 35.33 -6.24
CA ARG A 21 25.62 35.11 -6.27
C ARG A 21 25.20 34.18 -7.41
N LEU A 22 25.73 34.34 -8.63
CA LEU A 22 25.45 33.43 -9.74
C LEU A 22 25.93 32.01 -9.47
N ARG A 23 27.07 31.84 -8.78
CA ARG A 23 27.57 30.52 -8.37
C ARG A 23 26.67 29.89 -7.30
N GLU A 24 26.18 30.67 -6.34
CA GLU A 24 25.22 30.22 -5.35
C GLU A 24 23.88 29.82 -5.99
N GLN A 25 23.40 30.60 -6.98
CA GLN A 25 22.19 30.27 -7.77
C GLN A 25 22.39 28.98 -8.58
N ALA A 26 23.51 28.85 -9.29
CA ALA A 26 23.84 27.65 -10.04
C ALA A 26 24.04 26.42 -9.14
N ALA A 27 24.48 26.63 -7.90
CA ALA A 27 24.58 25.59 -6.88
C ALA A 27 23.25 25.33 -6.14
N GLY A 28 22.17 26.04 -6.47
CA GLY A 28 20.83 25.85 -5.91
C GLY A 28 20.62 26.44 -4.52
N ARG A 29 21.54 27.25 -3.99
CA ARG A 29 21.52 27.76 -2.60
C ARG A 29 20.83 29.11 -2.39
N VAL A 30 20.13 29.62 -3.41
CA VAL A 30 19.55 30.99 -3.42
C VAL A 30 18.05 31.01 -3.18
N GLY A 31 17.42 29.86 -2.92
CA GLY A 31 15.99 29.76 -2.62
C GLY A 31 15.56 30.32 -1.25
N SER A 32 16.51 30.65 -0.36
CA SER A 32 16.24 30.87 1.07
C SER A 32 15.82 32.30 1.47
N GLU A 33 15.81 33.29 0.57
CA GLU A 33 15.60 34.70 0.97
C GLU A 33 14.23 35.33 0.62
N ASP A 34 13.35 34.69 -0.16
CA ASP A 34 12.03 35.30 -0.50
C ASP A 34 10.99 34.22 -0.83
N GLY A 35 10.36 33.61 0.18
CA GLY A 35 9.08 32.86 0.08
C GLY A 35 8.98 31.74 -0.98
N GLY A 36 10.07 31.39 -1.65
CA GLY A 36 10.14 30.39 -2.70
C GLY A 36 10.63 29.08 -2.11
N LEU A 37 9.91 28.00 -2.40
CA LEU A 37 10.29 26.65 -1.97
C LEU A 37 11.73 26.35 -2.40
N ASP A 38 12.59 25.98 -1.44
CA ASP A 38 13.97 25.61 -1.71
C ASP A 38 13.99 24.36 -2.59
N LEU A 39 14.43 24.53 -3.85
CA LEU A 39 14.50 23.46 -4.83
C LEU A 39 15.32 22.26 -4.33
N VAL A 40 16.27 22.47 -3.41
CA VAL A 40 17.02 21.39 -2.78
C VAL A 40 16.13 20.59 -1.83
N GLN A 41 15.31 21.25 -1.02
CA GLN A 41 14.36 20.60 -0.12
C GLN A 41 13.28 19.84 -0.88
N GLU A 42 12.69 20.43 -1.93
CA GLU A 42 11.71 19.76 -2.78
C GLU A 42 12.29 18.53 -3.50
N ARG A 43 13.55 18.61 -3.96
CA ARG A 43 14.26 17.46 -4.52
C ARG A 43 14.54 16.38 -3.49
N ALA A 44 14.85 16.75 -2.26
CA ALA A 44 15.06 15.81 -1.17
C ALA A 44 13.76 15.10 -0.78
N ALA A 45 12.64 15.84 -0.71
CA ALA A 45 11.30 15.28 -0.49
C ALA A 45 10.91 14.30 -1.61
N LEU A 46 11.04 14.72 -2.87
CA LEU A 46 10.80 13.85 -4.02
C LEU A 46 11.68 12.59 -4.01
N ALA A 47 12.95 12.72 -3.63
CA ALA A 47 13.85 11.57 -3.52
C ALA A 47 13.44 10.58 -2.42
N ARG A 48 12.87 11.06 -1.30
CA ARG A 48 12.31 10.20 -0.26
C ARG A 48 11.10 9.42 -0.77
N GLU A 49 10.14 10.13 -1.38
CA GLU A 49 8.95 9.53 -1.99
C GLU A 49 9.30 8.50 -3.06
N GLN A 50 10.27 8.81 -3.94
CA GLN A 50 10.73 7.87 -4.96
C GLN A 50 11.36 6.61 -4.36
N ARG A 51 12.15 6.75 -3.29
CA ARG A 51 12.76 5.62 -2.59
C ARG A 51 11.70 4.74 -1.94
N GLU A 52 10.67 5.32 -1.35
CA GLU A 52 9.54 4.59 -0.77
C GLU A 52 8.73 3.88 -1.84
N GLY A 53 8.39 4.56 -2.93
CA GLY A 53 7.76 3.94 -4.09
C GLY A 53 8.60 2.80 -4.68
N GLN A 54 9.93 2.93 -4.71
CA GLN A 54 10.81 1.85 -5.14
C GLN A 54 10.85 0.70 -4.12
N ALA A 55 10.79 0.98 -2.82
CA ALA A 55 10.70 -0.05 -1.79
C ALA A 55 9.41 -0.87 -1.94
N ILE A 56 8.26 -0.22 -2.20
CA ILE A 56 6.98 -0.91 -2.46
C ILE A 56 7.10 -1.78 -3.73
N LYS A 57 7.65 -1.23 -4.83
CA LYS A 57 7.86 -2.02 -6.06
C LYS A 57 8.76 -3.23 -5.83
N ASN A 58 9.82 -3.08 -5.02
CA ASN A 58 10.70 -4.18 -4.67
C ASN A 58 9.98 -5.23 -3.80
N ALA A 59 9.15 -4.81 -2.84
CA ALA A 59 8.34 -5.71 -2.01
C ALA A 59 7.32 -6.49 -2.86
N VAL A 60 6.66 -5.82 -3.81
CA VAL A 60 5.79 -6.47 -4.80
C VAL A 60 6.58 -7.48 -5.64
N ALA A 61 7.76 -7.10 -6.15
CA ALA A 61 8.61 -8.00 -6.94
C ALA A 61 9.10 -9.22 -6.12
N ARG A 62 9.30 -9.05 -4.80
CA ARG A 62 9.62 -10.12 -3.86
C ARG A 62 8.41 -10.94 -3.41
N LYS A 63 7.20 -10.56 -3.82
CA LYS A 63 5.91 -11.16 -3.40
C LYS A 63 5.59 -10.98 -1.92
N GLU A 64 6.19 -9.98 -1.29
CA GLU A 64 5.91 -9.59 0.10
C GLU A 64 4.68 -8.67 0.19
N PHE A 65 4.31 -8.02 -0.92
CA PHE A 65 3.15 -7.12 -0.99
C PHE A 65 2.29 -7.48 -2.21
N ALA A 66 0.98 -7.63 -2.00
CA ALA A 66 0.02 -7.93 -3.07
C ALA A 66 -1.08 -6.85 -3.11
N PRO A 67 -1.45 -6.34 -4.30
CA PRO A 67 -2.56 -5.40 -4.42
C PRO A 67 -3.87 -6.04 -3.93
N VAL A 68 -4.54 -5.38 -2.98
CA VAL A 68 -5.78 -5.91 -2.35
C VAL A 68 -6.86 -6.20 -3.40
N GLY A 69 -7.06 -5.32 -4.38
CA GLY A 69 -8.03 -5.55 -5.45
C GLY A 69 -7.76 -6.83 -6.24
N LEU A 70 -6.49 -7.12 -6.56
CA LEU A 70 -6.13 -8.34 -7.26
C LEU A 70 -6.39 -9.59 -6.41
N LEU A 71 -6.13 -9.54 -5.10
CA LEU A 71 -6.43 -10.65 -4.19
C LEU A 71 -7.94 -10.90 -4.12
N ALA A 72 -8.75 -9.84 -4.03
CA ALA A 72 -10.20 -9.93 -4.02
C ALA A 72 -10.74 -10.54 -5.31
N ASP A 73 -10.24 -10.10 -6.47
CA ASP A 73 -10.64 -10.61 -7.78
C ASP A 73 -10.28 -12.09 -7.93
N VAL A 74 -9.05 -12.50 -7.58
CA VAL A 74 -8.60 -13.89 -7.66
C VAL A 74 -9.41 -14.79 -6.72
N LEU A 75 -9.67 -14.35 -5.49
CA LEU A 75 -10.49 -15.10 -4.55
C LEU A 75 -11.93 -15.26 -5.05
N GLY A 76 -12.53 -14.18 -5.58
CA GLY A 76 -13.86 -14.21 -6.19
C GLY A 76 -13.94 -15.19 -7.36
N MET A 77 -13.00 -15.12 -8.29
CA MET A 77 -12.92 -16.05 -9.43
C MET A 77 -12.74 -17.50 -8.97
N ALA A 78 -11.85 -17.75 -8.00
CA ALA A 78 -11.63 -19.09 -7.47
C ALA A 78 -12.88 -19.65 -6.78
N ALA A 79 -13.56 -18.83 -5.97
CA ALA A 79 -14.79 -19.23 -5.28
C ALA A 79 -15.91 -19.57 -6.28
N SER A 80 -16.13 -18.71 -7.29
CA SER A 80 -17.11 -18.96 -8.36
C SER A 80 -16.81 -20.24 -9.13
N ALA A 81 -15.55 -20.49 -9.50
CA ALA A 81 -15.18 -21.71 -10.22
C ALA A 81 -15.50 -23.00 -9.42
N VAL A 82 -15.35 -22.98 -8.09
CA VAL A 82 -15.72 -24.10 -7.23
C VAL A 82 -17.23 -24.30 -7.19
N VAL A 83 -18.01 -23.21 -7.06
CA VAL A 83 -19.48 -23.27 -7.09
C VAL A 83 -19.94 -23.88 -8.42
N ASP A 84 -19.48 -23.36 -9.55
CA ASP A 84 -19.84 -23.88 -10.88
C ASP A 84 -19.56 -25.38 -11.01
N ARG A 85 -18.44 -25.86 -10.46
CA ARG A 85 -18.07 -27.27 -10.51
C ARG A 85 -19.02 -28.16 -9.71
N PHE A 86 -19.49 -27.67 -8.57
CA PHE A 86 -20.49 -28.37 -7.76
C PHE A 86 -21.87 -28.36 -8.42
N ASP A 87 -22.27 -27.30 -9.15
CA ASP A 87 -23.55 -27.27 -9.87
C ASP A 87 -23.56 -28.28 -11.02
N GLN A 88 -22.42 -28.48 -11.67
CA GLN A 88 -22.25 -29.47 -12.74
C GLN A 88 -22.17 -30.92 -12.21
N LEU A 89 -21.97 -31.11 -10.90
CA LEU A 89 -21.68 -32.42 -10.32
C LEU A 89 -22.85 -33.39 -10.46
N GLU A 90 -24.11 -32.92 -10.40
CA GLU A 90 -25.28 -33.79 -10.64
C GLU A 90 -25.23 -34.42 -12.03
N GLY A 91 -24.98 -33.61 -13.06
CA GLY A 91 -24.89 -34.09 -14.44
C GLY A 91 -23.75 -35.09 -14.62
N ALA A 92 -22.60 -34.81 -14.00
CA ALA A 92 -21.47 -35.73 -13.99
C ALA A 92 -21.80 -37.05 -13.28
N LEU A 93 -22.50 -36.99 -12.14
CA LEU A 93 -22.89 -38.15 -11.34
C LEU A 93 -23.87 -39.05 -12.12
N ARG A 94 -24.88 -38.47 -12.79
CA ARG A 94 -25.81 -39.22 -13.64
C ARG A 94 -25.10 -39.96 -14.77
N LYS A 95 -24.05 -39.36 -15.34
CA LYS A 95 -23.27 -39.96 -16.44
C LYS A 95 -22.32 -41.05 -15.94
N ALA A 96 -21.65 -40.83 -14.81
CA ALA A 96 -20.65 -41.76 -14.26
C ALA A 96 -21.29 -42.94 -13.52
N CYS A 97 -22.44 -42.72 -12.89
CA CYS A 97 -23.16 -43.70 -12.08
C CYS A 97 -24.64 -43.73 -12.46
N PRO A 98 -25.00 -44.26 -13.65
CA PRO A 98 -26.38 -44.23 -14.15
C PRO A 98 -27.36 -45.00 -13.26
N ASP A 99 -26.91 -46.10 -12.65
CA ASP A 99 -27.74 -46.99 -11.81
C ASP A 99 -27.77 -46.56 -10.34
N LEU A 100 -27.26 -45.38 -10.00
CA LEU A 100 -27.29 -44.87 -8.63
C LEU A 100 -28.75 -44.63 -8.20
N PRO A 101 -29.21 -45.18 -7.06
CA PRO A 101 -30.58 -44.95 -6.58
C PRO A 101 -30.85 -43.46 -6.36
N ASP A 102 -32.09 -43.03 -6.61
CA ASP A 102 -32.46 -41.62 -6.50
C ASP A 102 -32.40 -41.09 -5.06
N ASP A 103 -32.66 -41.95 -4.07
CA ASP A 103 -32.47 -41.63 -2.65
C ASP A 103 -31.00 -41.31 -2.33
N ALA A 104 -30.07 -42.08 -2.93
CA ALA A 104 -28.64 -41.85 -2.76
C ALA A 104 -28.20 -40.55 -3.46
N LYS A 105 -28.72 -40.26 -4.66
CA LYS A 105 -28.47 -38.98 -5.36
C LYS A 105 -28.94 -37.79 -4.51
N THR A 106 -30.15 -37.88 -3.97
CA THR A 106 -30.75 -36.85 -3.12
C THR A 106 -29.91 -36.61 -1.87
N THR A 107 -29.41 -37.69 -1.25
CA THR A 107 -28.52 -37.61 -0.09
C THR A 107 -27.22 -36.90 -0.43
N VAL A 108 -26.58 -37.25 -1.55
CA VAL A 108 -25.34 -36.60 -2.00
C VAL A 108 -25.55 -35.11 -2.25
N GLN A 109 -26.63 -34.73 -2.94
CA GLN A 109 -26.97 -33.34 -3.20
C GLN A 109 -27.22 -32.56 -1.90
N SER A 110 -27.92 -33.16 -0.94
CA SER A 110 -28.14 -32.56 0.38
C SER A 110 -26.83 -32.30 1.13
N VAL A 111 -25.89 -33.26 1.10
CA VAL A 111 -24.58 -33.10 1.72
C VAL A 111 -23.76 -32.00 1.04
N ILE A 112 -23.78 -31.91 -0.30
CA ILE A 112 -23.10 -30.83 -1.03
C ILE A 112 -23.69 -29.46 -0.68
N ALA A 113 -25.02 -29.36 -0.61
CA ALA A 113 -25.70 -28.12 -0.24
C ALA A 113 -25.34 -27.70 1.20
N ALA A 114 -25.31 -28.65 2.14
CA ALA A 114 -24.88 -28.40 3.51
C ALA A 114 -23.41 -27.93 3.57
N ALA A 115 -22.51 -28.57 2.81
CA ALA A 115 -21.11 -28.19 2.73
C ALA A 115 -20.92 -26.78 2.14
N ARG A 116 -21.67 -26.41 1.11
CA ARG A 116 -21.67 -25.04 0.54
C ARG A 116 -22.10 -24.00 1.57
N ASN A 117 -23.19 -24.26 2.28
CA ASN A 117 -23.69 -23.35 3.31
C ASN A 117 -22.70 -23.18 4.46
N GLU A 118 -22.03 -24.27 4.87
CA GLU A 118 -21.00 -24.19 5.90
C GLU A 118 -19.77 -23.41 5.43
N TRP A 119 -19.34 -23.61 4.18
CA TRP A 119 -18.23 -22.84 3.63
C TRP A 119 -18.53 -21.34 3.61
N ILE A 120 -19.74 -20.92 3.23
CA ILE A 120 -20.15 -19.51 3.28
C ILE A 120 -20.02 -18.97 4.71
N ARG A 121 -20.62 -19.67 5.70
CA ARG A 121 -20.54 -19.26 7.11
C ARG A 121 -19.12 -19.21 7.65
N SER A 122 -18.30 -20.21 7.33
CA SER A 122 -16.91 -20.25 7.77
C SER A 122 -16.08 -19.13 7.14
N THR A 123 -16.36 -18.76 5.89
CA THR A 123 -15.66 -17.67 5.21
C THR A 123 -16.07 -16.32 5.79
N GLU A 124 -17.37 -16.10 6.02
CA GLU A 124 -17.87 -14.91 6.70
C GLU A 124 -17.20 -14.71 8.07
N ARG A 125 -17.12 -15.78 8.87
CA ARG A 125 -16.44 -15.75 10.18
C ARG A 125 -14.96 -15.37 10.05
N LEU A 126 -14.23 -15.95 9.10
CA LEU A 126 -12.82 -15.60 8.86
C LEU A 126 -12.65 -14.11 8.50
N VAL A 127 -13.59 -13.53 7.75
CA VAL A 127 -13.56 -12.10 7.43
C VAL A 127 -13.82 -11.25 8.67
N THR A 128 -14.84 -11.57 9.45
CA THR A 128 -15.16 -10.84 10.69
C THR A 128 -14.02 -10.92 11.70
N ASP A 129 -13.54 -12.12 12.02
CA ASP A 129 -12.43 -12.32 12.96
C ASP A 129 -11.15 -11.62 12.47
N GLY A 130 -10.91 -11.63 11.16
CA GLY A 130 -9.79 -10.92 10.54
C GLY A 130 -9.91 -9.39 10.66
N LEU A 131 -11.10 -8.83 10.43
CA LEU A 131 -11.35 -7.40 10.61
C LEU A 131 -11.18 -6.98 12.07
N ASP A 132 -11.74 -7.75 13.00
CA ASP A 132 -11.63 -7.49 14.44
C ASP A 132 -10.17 -7.50 14.89
N ALA A 133 -9.36 -8.47 14.41
CA ALA A 133 -7.93 -8.52 14.69
C ALA A 133 -7.16 -7.32 14.10
N MET A 134 -7.52 -6.88 12.89
CA MET A 134 -6.89 -5.70 12.27
C MET A 134 -7.23 -4.40 13.02
N LEU A 135 -8.48 -4.24 13.48
CA LEU A 135 -8.90 -3.10 14.28
C LEU A 135 -8.17 -3.08 15.63
N ALA A 136 -8.09 -4.23 16.31
CA ALA A 136 -7.36 -4.34 17.58
C ALA A 136 -5.86 -4.02 17.46
N ALA A 137 -5.22 -4.41 16.35
CA ALA A 137 -3.81 -4.10 16.12
C ALA A 137 -3.53 -2.61 15.85
N GLN A 138 -4.48 -1.89 15.24
CA GLN A 138 -4.37 -0.44 15.03
C GLN A 138 -4.45 0.34 16.35
N ASP A 139 -5.25 -0.14 17.30
CA ASP A 139 -5.37 0.49 18.63
C ASP A 139 -4.07 0.36 19.46
N GLU A 140 -3.21 -0.63 19.19
CA GLU A 140 -1.93 -0.82 19.88
C GLU A 140 -0.82 0.10 19.32
N ASP A 141 -0.71 0.25 18.00
CA ASP A 141 0.33 1.08 17.34
C ASP A 141 0.14 2.60 17.58
N ASP A 142 -1.09 3.05 17.91
CA ASP A 142 -1.40 4.46 18.20
C ASP A 142 -1.14 4.86 19.66
N THR A 143 -0.56 4.00 20.51
CA THR A 143 -0.10 4.42 21.84
C THR A 143 1.15 5.31 21.69
N PRO A 144 1.08 6.62 21.99
CA PRO A 144 2.26 7.47 21.89
C PRO A 144 3.25 7.00 22.94
N GLU A 145 4.44 6.55 22.50
CA GLU A 145 5.60 6.37 23.38
C GLU A 145 5.83 7.70 24.09
N LEU A 146 5.42 7.77 25.36
CA LEU A 146 5.79 8.84 26.27
C LEU A 146 7.32 8.77 26.40
N PHE A 147 8.00 9.67 25.69
CA PHE A 147 9.41 9.93 25.89
C PHE A 147 9.60 10.40 27.34
N ASP A 148 10.03 9.49 28.21
CA ASP A 148 10.64 9.86 29.48
C ASP A 148 11.99 10.53 29.16
N GLU A 149 11.97 11.85 29.00
CA GLU A 149 13.18 12.67 29.04
C GLU A 149 13.75 12.61 30.46
N ASP A 150 14.81 11.82 30.58
CA ASP A 150 15.67 11.68 31.75
C ASP A 150 16.15 13.08 32.21
N ALA A 151 15.56 13.58 33.29
CA ALA A 151 15.94 14.83 33.92
C ALA A 151 17.26 14.65 34.68
N THR A 152 18.37 14.87 34.00
CA THR A 152 19.67 15.14 34.64
C THR A 152 20.17 16.54 34.30
N ALA A 153 20.00 17.46 35.25
CA ALA A 153 20.83 18.65 35.43
C ALA A 153 20.81 19.07 36.91
#